data_AF-A0A2P2E5K4-F1
#
_entry.id   AF-A0A2P2E5K4-F1
#
_cell.length_a   1.000
_cell.length_b   1.000
_cell.length_c   1.000
_cell.angle_alpha   90.00
_cell.angle_beta   90.00
_cell.angle_gamma   90.00
#
_symmetry.space_group_name_H-M   'P 1'
#
loop_
_entity.id
_entity.type
_entity.pdbx_description
1 polymer ?
#
loop_
_entity_poly.entity_id
_entity_poly.type
_entity_poly.pdbx_seq_one_letter_code
_entity_poly.pdbx_strand_id
1 'polypeptide(L)'
;MNFEEITDTIKGKLYERIGNTFLFSYSILFLSINWKYFYQIYNAYSLIKINDYLEKNPINLITPLYFAILYTLFMPVIILISESYQELVKIGTIQIRNYMRKKWQEVELTTISSIEEKYKNKILALETKIRNNEIQFELISKNLVDWFKKNYNIDDSVTIIFHKTSENLKVGDVAVNVDGIASRFISSNYPVLGIVVDKPTETYSFIIKDGELNPEICDISQFQNIILDGIYILSNKFPSRLDYLDNERRGTLQQIGKKEGSKFTVELKNIQRN
;
A
#
# COMPACT_ATOMS: atom_id res chain seq x y z
N MET A 1 -26.89 -21.79 33.40
CA MET A 1 -28.24 -22.28 33.07
C MET A 1 -28.54 -23.39 34.05
N ASN A 2 -29.49 -23.18 34.96
CA ASN A 2 -29.71 -24.08 36.10
C ASN A 2 -30.37 -25.38 35.63
N PHE A 3 -29.93 -26.51 36.18
CA PHE A 3 -30.46 -27.83 35.83
C PHE A 3 -31.98 -27.92 36.09
N GLU A 4 -32.46 -27.19 37.09
CA GLU A 4 -33.89 -27.05 37.43
C GLU A 4 -34.72 -26.39 36.31
N GLU A 5 -34.22 -25.33 35.68
CA GLU A 5 -34.90 -24.66 34.55
C GLU A 5 -35.01 -25.57 33.32
N ILE A 6 -33.99 -26.40 33.07
CA ILE A 6 -34.00 -27.39 31.99
C ILE A 6 -35.05 -28.47 32.29
N THR A 7 -35.10 -28.97 33.52
CA THR A 7 -36.08 -29.99 33.90
C THR A 7 -37.52 -29.49 33.89
N ASP A 8 -37.78 -28.25 34.29
CA ASP A 8 -39.13 -27.68 34.27
C ASP A 8 -39.59 -27.32 32.86
N THR A 9 -38.67 -26.88 31.99
CA THR A 9 -38.96 -26.68 30.57
C THR A 9 -39.23 -28.02 29.86
N ILE A 10 -38.50 -29.08 30.21
CA ILE A 10 -38.72 -30.43 29.69
C ILE A 10 -40.06 -30.98 30.20
N LYS A 11 -40.38 -30.84 31.49
CA LYS A 11 -41.68 -31.25 32.05
C LYS A 11 -42.84 -30.50 31.41
N GLY A 12 -42.77 -29.18 31.29
CA GLY A 12 -43.80 -28.36 30.65
C GLY A 12 -44.03 -28.75 29.19
N LYS A 13 -42.96 -28.92 28.41
CA LYS A 13 -43.03 -29.39 27.02
C LYS A 13 -43.52 -30.84 26.91
N LEU A 14 -43.18 -31.71 27.86
CA LEU A 14 -43.69 -33.08 27.91
C LEU A 14 -45.20 -33.09 28.20
N TYR A 15 -45.69 -32.31 29.16
CA TYR A 15 -47.12 -32.27 29.49
C TYR A 15 -48.00 -31.79 28.33
N GLU A 16 -47.60 -30.73 27.62
CA GLU A 16 -48.33 -30.27 26.42
C GLU A 16 -48.22 -31.25 25.24
N ARG A 17 -47.07 -31.91 25.06
CA ARG A 17 -46.84 -32.86 23.96
C ARG A 17 -47.49 -34.22 24.21
N ILE A 18 -47.63 -34.66 25.45
CA ILE A 18 -48.17 -35.98 25.81
C ILE A 18 -49.70 -36.01 25.60
N GLY A 19 -50.43 -34.99 26.05
CA GLY A 19 -51.90 -35.01 25.99
C GLY A 19 -52.45 -35.09 24.56
N ASN A 20 -51.95 -34.23 23.66
CA ASN A 20 -52.45 -34.15 22.28
C ASN A 20 -51.95 -35.34 21.43
N THR A 21 -50.70 -35.76 21.62
CA THR A 21 -50.13 -36.92 20.90
C THR A 21 -50.76 -38.23 21.36
N PHE A 22 -51.08 -38.37 22.65
CA PHE A 22 -51.79 -39.52 23.17
C PHE A 22 -53.21 -39.60 22.62
N LEU A 23 -53.99 -38.52 22.67
CA LEU A 23 -55.36 -38.51 22.14
C LEU A 23 -55.38 -38.76 20.63
N PHE A 24 -54.44 -38.18 19.88
CA PHE A 24 -54.30 -38.40 18.45
C PHE A 24 -53.92 -39.85 18.12
N SER A 25 -52.88 -40.39 18.77
CA SER A 25 -52.43 -41.77 18.54
C SER A 25 -53.46 -42.80 19.01
N TYR A 26 -54.10 -42.58 20.16
CA TYR A 26 -55.19 -43.40 20.66
C TYR A 26 -56.36 -43.42 19.68
N SER A 27 -56.79 -42.26 19.17
CA SER A 27 -57.91 -42.17 18.24
C SER A 27 -57.63 -42.93 16.93
N ILE A 28 -56.45 -42.74 16.34
CA ILE A 28 -56.06 -43.43 15.10
C ILE A 28 -55.97 -44.94 15.33
N LEU A 29 -55.32 -45.38 16.40
CA LEU A 29 -55.15 -46.80 16.71
C LEU A 29 -56.48 -47.45 17.09
N PHE A 30 -57.35 -46.73 17.81
CA PHE A 30 -58.67 -47.20 18.21
C PHE A 30 -59.55 -47.43 16.98
N LEU A 31 -59.60 -46.46 16.07
CA LEU A 31 -60.29 -46.60 14.78
C LEU A 31 -59.71 -47.75 13.95
N SER A 32 -58.39 -47.88 13.89
CA SER A 32 -57.71 -48.90 13.08
C SER A 32 -57.93 -50.31 13.61
N ILE A 33 -57.78 -50.53 14.92
CA ILE A 33 -57.95 -51.84 15.56
C ILE A 33 -59.42 -52.27 15.56
N ASN A 34 -60.34 -51.32 15.76
CA ASN A 34 -61.78 -51.57 15.79
C ASN A 34 -62.47 -51.30 14.44
N TRP A 35 -61.70 -51.24 13.34
CA TRP A 35 -62.19 -50.84 12.00
C TRP A 35 -63.40 -51.66 11.52
N LYS A 36 -63.45 -52.95 11.89
CA LYS A 36 -64.54 -53.86 11.50
C LYS A 36 -65.91 -53.40 12.00
N TYR A 37 -66.00 -52.76 13.18
CA TYR A 37 -67.26 -52.24 13.70
C TYR A 37 -67.67 -50.95 12.98
N PHE A 38 -66.72 -50.05 12.77
CA PHE A 38 -66.96 -48.83 11.99
C PHE A 38 -67.42 -49.15 10.57
N TYR A 39 -66.84 -50.17 9.94
CA TYR A 39 -67.26 -50.66 8.63
C TYR A 39 -68.71 -51.19 8.61
N GLN A 40 -69.15 -51.90 9.65
CA GLN A 40 -70.53 -52.40 9.74
C GLN A 40 -71.54 -51.26 9.96
N ILE A 41 -71.18 -50.28 10.78
CA ILE A 41 -72.00 -49.08 11.02
C ILE A 41 -72.09 -48.24 9.73
N TYR A 42 -70.96 -48.05 9.04
CA TYR A 42 -70.91 -47.29 7.77
C TYR A 42 -71.78 -47.92 6.67
N ASN A 43 -71.81 -49.25 6.58
CA ASN A 43 -72.65 -49.96 5.62
C ASN A 43 -74.11 -50.16 6.09
N ALA A 44 -74.55 -49.43 7.12
CA ALA A 44 -75.92 -49.40 7.63
C ALA A 44 -76.54 -50.78 7.95
N TYR A 45 -75.74 -51.69 8.52
CA TYR A 45 -76.28 -52.96 9.00
C TYR A 45 -77.31 -52.73 10.11
N SER A 46 -78.36 -53.55 10.15
CA SER A 46 -79.40 -53.46 11.18
C SER A 46 -78.81 -53.59 12.59
N LEU A 47 -79.30 -52.80 13.55
CA LEU A 47 -78.82 -52.77 14.94
C LEU A 47 -78.72 -54.17 15.59
N ILE A 48 -79.66 -55.07 15.29
CA ILE A 48 -79.66 -56.45 15.79
C ILE A 48 -78.39 -57.20 15.35
N LYS A 49 -78.02 -57.09 14.07
CA LYS A 49 -76.80 -57.73 13.53
C LYS A 49 -75.53 -57.13 14.12
N ILE A 50 -75.53 -55.84 14.44
CA ILE A 50 -74.38 -55.16 15.07
C ILE A 50 -74.23 -55.65 16.52
N ASN A 51 -75.33 -55.77 17.27
CA ASN A 51 -75.32 -56.27 18.64
C ASN A 51 -74.87 -57.74 18.71
N ASP A 52 -75.42 -58.61 17.86
CA ASP A 52 -75.00 -60.03 17.77
C ASP A 52 -73.51 -60.16 17.41
N TYR A 53 -72.98 -59.21 16.63
CA TYR A 53 -71.57 -59.21 16.25
C TYR A 53 -70.67 -58.69 17.37
N LEU A 54 -71.11 -57.69 18.14
CA LEU A 54 -70.43 -57.15 19.32
C LEU A 54 -70.33 -58.19 20.45
N GLU A 55 -71.34 -59.03 20.62
CA GLU A 55 -71.28 -60.15 21.58
C GLU A 55 -70.22 -61.19 21.20
N LYS A 56 -70.07 -61.46 19.90
CA LYS A 56 -69.08 -62.44 19.39
C LYS A 56 -67.67 -61.87 19.29
N ASN A 57 -67.56 -60.57 19.06
CA ASN A 57 -66.30 -59.84 18.98
C ASN A 57 -66.46 -58.56 19.79
N PRO A 58 -65.94 -58.48 21.03
CA PRO A 58 -66.01 -57.25 21.81
C PRO A 58 -65.03 -56.19 21.29
N ILE A 59 -65.41 -54.91 21.42
CA ILE A 59 -64.55 -53.77 21.07
C ILE A 59 -63.28 -53.82 21.93
N ASN A 60 -62.11 -53.72 21.29
CA ASN A 60 -60.83 -53.73 21.97
C ASN A 60 -60.39 -52.31 22.31
N LEU A 61 -60.52 -51.94 23.59
CA LEU A 61 -60.10 -50.65 24.14
C LEU A 61 -58.64 -50.65 24.62
N ILE A 62 -58.13 -51.81 25.04
CA ILE A 62 -56.86 -51.93 25.77
C ILE A 62 -55.67 -51.87 24.81
N THR A 63 -55.76 -52.53 23.66
CA THR A 63 -54.64 -52.57 22.71
C THR A 63 -54.30 -51.20 22.11
N PRO A 64 -55.28 -50.38 21.66
CA PRO A 64 -55.00 -49.00 21.23
C PRO A 64 -54.40 -48.13 22.35
N LEU A 65 -54.89 -48.30 23.59
CA LEU A 65 -54.40 -47.59 24.76
C LEU A 65 -52.91 -47.90 25.01
N TYR A 66 -52.54 -49.18 24.99
CA TYR A 66 -51.17 -49.62 25.19
C TYR A 66 -50.22 -49.04 24.15
N PHE A 67 -50.58 -49.10 22.86
CA PHE A 67 -49.75 -48.55 21.79
C PHE A 67 -49.65 -47.02 21.82
N ALA A 68 -50.74 -46.33 22.17
CA ALA A 68 -50.73 -44.87 22.34
C ALA A 68 -49.82 -44.44 23.50
N ILE A 69 -49.84 -45.16 24.63
CA ILE A 69 -48.94 -44.91 25.76
C ILE A 69 -47.48 -45.13 25.34
N LEU A 70 -47.17 -46.27 24.70
CA LEU A 70 -45.82 -46.55 24.22
C LEU A 70 -45.32 -45.48 23.25
N TYR A 71 -46.12 -45.13 22.25
CA TYR A 71 -45.76 -44.11 21.26
C TYR A 71 -45.46 -42.76 21.92
N THR A 72 -46.32 -42.36 22.86
CA THR A 72 -46.20 -41.08 23.55
C THR A 72 -44.98 -41.03 24.48
N LEU A 73 -44.56 -42.16 25.05
CA LEU A 73 -43.37 -42.26 25.89
C LEU A 73 -42.06 -42.30 25.09
N PHE A 74 -42.03 -43.04 23.98
CA PHE A 74 -40.78 -43.27 23.24
C PHE A 74 -40.45 -42.17 22.23
N MET A 75 -41.43 -41.53 21.61
CA MET A 75 -41.18 -40.50 20.60
C MET A 75 -40.41 -39.27 21.13
N PRO A 76 -40.68 -38.73 22.33
CA PRO A 76 -39.89 -37.63 22.88
C PRO A 76 -38.41 -37.98 23.06
N VAL A 77 -38.12 -39.22 23.46
CA VAL A 77 -36.74 -39.70 23.66
C VAL A 77 -35.99 -39.78 22.33
N ILE A 78 -36.64 -40.31 21.29
CA ILE A 78 -36.06 -40.40 19.93
C ILE A 78 -35.76 -39.00 19.38
N ILE A 79 -36.67 -38.04 19.56
CA ILE A 79 -36.50 -36.66 19.09
C ILE A 79 -35.34 -35.97 19.83
N LEU A 80 -35.25 -36.12 21.15
CA LEU A 80 -34.17 -35.55 21.96
C LEU A 80 -32.78 -36.04 21.51
N ILE A 81 -32.65 -37.33 21.19
CA ILE A 81 -31.39 -37.91 20.71
C ILE A 81 -31.02 -37.34 19.33
N SER A 82 -32.01 -37.21 18.44
CA SER A 82 -31.81 -36.69 17.09
C SER A 82 -31.41 -35.21 17.08
N GLU A 83 -32.06 -34.37 17.89
CA GLU A 83 -31.76 -32.93 18.00
C GLU A 83 -30.34 -32.71 18.57
N SER A 84 -29.98 -33.45 19.62
CA SER A 84 -28.65 -33.35 20.26
C SER A 84 -27.50 -33.68 19.29
N TYR A 85 -27.69 -34.65 18.40
CA TYR A 85 -26.68 -35.03 17.41
C TYR A 85 -26.44 -33.93 16.36
N GLN A 86 -27.52 -33.30 15.87
CA GLN A 86 -27.42 -32.22 14.88
C GLN A 86 -26.69 -31.00 15.44
N GLU A 87 -26.93 -30.65 16.71
CA GLU A 87 -26.23 -29.55 17.37
C GLU A 87 -24.73 -29.83 17.56
N LEU A 88 -24.36 -31.06 17.94
CA LEU A 88 -22.96 -31.46 18.06
C LEU A 88 -22.19 -31.31 16.73
N VAL A 89 -22.77 -31.78 15.62
CA VAL A 89 -22.17 -31.63 14.29
C VAL A 89 -22.02 -30.15 13.90
N LYS A 90 -23.03 -29.33 14.20
CA LYS A 90 -22.98 -27.88 13.94
C LYS A 90 -21.88 -27.18 14.75
N ILE A 91 -21.73 -27.51 16.03
CA ILE A 91 -20.69 -26.94 16.90
C ILE A 91 -19.29 -27.38 16.42
N GLY A 92 -19.10 -28.67 16.12
CA GLY A 92 -17.83 -29.19 15.63
C GLY A 92 -17.37 -28.55 14.32
N THR A 93 -18.29 -28.39 13.36
CA THR A 93 -17.98 -27.75 12.08
C THR A 93 -17.61 -26.26 12.23
N ILE A 94 -18.26 -25.53 13.16
CA ILE A 94 -17.93 -24.14 13.47
C ILE A 94 -16.52 -24.04 14.09
N GLN A 95 -16.20 -24.91 15.05
CA GLN A 95 -14.89 -24.91 15.70
C GLN A 95 -13.75 -25.20 14.73
N ILE A 96 -13.91 -26.21 13.86
CA ILE A 96 -12.91 -26.54 12.82
C ILE A 96 -12.72 -25.36 11.86
N ARG A 97 -13.81 -24.74 11.42
CA ARG A 97 -13.77 -23.58 10.53
C ARG A 97 -12.99 -22.42 11.16
N ASN A 98 -13.27 -22.11 12.43
CA ASN A 98 -12.60 -21.03 13.15
C ASN A 98 -11.11 -21.32 13.36
N TYR A 99 -10.76 -22.56 13.69
CA TYR A 99 -9.38 -23.00 13.82
C TYR A 99 -8.61 -22.84 12.50
N MET A 100 -9.18 -23.31 11.39
CA MET A 100 -8.56 -23.17 10.07
C MET A 100 -8.39 -21.70 9.71
N ARG A 101 -9.41 -20.86 9.89
CA ARG A 101 -9.35 -19.42 9.59
C ARG A 101 -8.21 -18.72 10.34
N LYS A 102 -8.04 -19.02 11.63
CA LYS A 102 -6.95 -18.45 12.44
C LYS A 102 -5.57 -18.86 11.90
N LYS A 103 -5.40 -20.15 11.56
CA LYS A 103 -4.13 -20.67 11.02
C LYS A 103 -3.77 -20.03 9.67
N TRP A 104 -4.76 -19.83 8.79
CA TRP A 104 -4.53 -19.15 7.50
C TRP A 104 -4.12 -17.68 7.68
N GLN A 105 -4.75 -16.96 8.62
CA GLN A 105 -4.37 -15.57 8.93
C GLN A 105 -2.94 -15.46 9.46
N GLU A 106 -2.49 -16.40 10.29
CA GLU A 106 -1.09 -16.43 10.79
C GLU A 106 -0.08 -16.68 9.66
N VAL A 107 -0.40 -17.57 8.71
CA VAL A 107 0.43 -17.82 7.52
C VAL A 107 0.48 -16.61 6.59
N GLU A 108 -0.63 -15.90 6.40
CA GLU A 108 -0.66 -14.66 5.61
C GLU A 108 0.19 -13.56 6.26
N LEU A 109 0.05 -13.34 7.56
CA LEU A 109 0.80 -12.32 8.29
C LEU A 109 2.32 -12.59 8.27
N THR A 110 2.74 -13.85 8.43
CA THR A 110 4.16 -14.22 8.35
C THR A 110 4.72 -14.03 6.95
N THR A 111 3.94 -14.36 5.91
CA THR A 111 4.32 -14.14 4.51
C THR A 111 4.48 -12.65 4.23
N ILE A 112 3.53 -11.81 4.66
CA ILE A 112 3.59 -10.34 4.50
C ILE A 112 4.82 -9.77 5.20
N SER A 113 5.09 -10.17 6.44
CA SER A 113 6.26 -9.72 7.20
C SER A 113 7.57 -10.07 6.50
N SER A 114 7.71 -11.30 6.00
CA SER A 114 8.91 -11.72 5.26
C SER A 114 9.12 -10.95 3.95
N ILE A 115 8.02 -10.60 3.26
CA ILE A 115 8.06 -9.79 2.04
C ILE A 115 8.51 -8.36 2.40
N GLU A 116 7.95 -7.78 3.44
CA GLU A 116 8.29 -6.43 3.90
C GLU A 116 9.77 -6.32 4.30
N GLU A 117 10.28 -7.28 5.07
CA GLU A 117 11.68 -7.35 5.47
C GLU A 117 12.61 -7.46 4.24
N LYS A 118 12.23 -8.27 3.24
CA LYS A 118 12.97 -8.38 1.98
C LYS A 118 13.04 -7.04 1.23
N TYR A 119 11.95 -6.26 1.20
CA TYR A 119 11.94 -4.94 0.58
C TYR A 119 12.77 -3.92 1.38
N LYS A 120 12.66 -3.92 2.72
CA LYS A 120 13.48 -3.08 3.60
C LYS A 120 14.98 -3.34 3.37
N ASN A 121 15.39 -4.59 3.33
CA ASN A 121 16.79 -4.96 3.08
C ASN A 121 17.27 -4.54 1.69
N LYS A 122 16.42 -4.64 0.66
CA LYS A 122 16.75 -4.14 -0.68
C LYS A 122 16.92 -2.63 -0.73
N ILE A 123 16.06 -1.87 -0.04
CA ILE A 123 16.14 -0.41 0.04
C ILE A 123 17.46 -0.02 0.72
N LEU A 124 17.76 -0.60 1.88
CA LEU A 124 19.01 -0.33 2.60
C LEU A 124 20.26 -0.65 1.77
N ALA A 125 20.24 -1.75 1.01
CA ALA A 125 21.34 -2.11 0.11
C ALA A 125 21.52 -1.09 -1.03
N LEU A 126 20.41 -0.58 -1.60
CA LEU A 126 20.45 0.44 -2.64
C LEU A 126 20.95 1.78 -2.10
N GLU A 127 20.47 2.22 -0.93
CA GLU A 127 20.94 3.44 -0.27
C GLU A 127 22.44 3.38 0.01
N THR A 128 22.93 2.24 0.51
CA THR A 128 24.37 2.03 0.74
C THR A 128 25.17 2.11 -0.56
N LYS A 129 24.64 1.52 -1.65
CA LYS A 129 25.28 1.56 -2.97
C LYS A 129 25.32 2.98 -3.55
N ILE A 130 24.23 3.74 -3.42
CA ILE A 130 24.16 5.15 -3.85
C ILE A 130 25.19 5.98 -3.09
N ARG A 131 25.21 5.87 -1.76
CA ARG A 131 26.17 6.59 -0.91
C ARG A 131 27.62 6.27 -1.28
N ASN A 132 27.94 5.00 -1.52
CA ASN A 132 29.29 4.61 -1.96
C ASN A 132 29.65 5.22 -3.32
N ASN A 133 28.71 5.24 -4.27
CA ASN A 133 28.92 5.86 -5.57
C ASN A 133 29.11 7.38 -5.47
N GLU A 134 28.38 8.06 -4.59
CA GLU A 134 28.54 9.49 -4.32
C GLU A 134 29.93 9.81 -3.78
N ILE A 135 30.41 9.04 -2.79
CA ILE A 135 31.77 9.18 -2.25
C ILE A 135 32.83 8.94 -3.33
N GLN A 136 32.65 7.90 -4.15
CA GLN A 136 33.57 7.64 -5.26
C GLN A 136 33.57 8.77 -6.30
N PHE A 137 32.40 9.31 -6.64
CA PHE A 137 32.28 10.44 -7.56
C PHE A 137 32.97 11.68 -6.99
N GLU A 138 32.79 11.99 -5.71
CA GLU A 138 33.45 13.13 -5.05
C GLU A 138 34.98 13.00 -5.10
N LEU A 139 35.51 11.80 -4.80
CA LEU A 139 36.94 11.51 -4.88
C LEU A 139 37.48 11.66 -6.32
N ILE A 140 36.77 11.12 -7.31
CA ILE A 140 37.16 11.23 -8.72
C ILE A 140 37.10 12.68 -9.20
N SER A 141 36.03 13.39 -8.86
CA SER A 141 35.85 14.81 -9.17
C SER A 141 36.99 15.65 -8.61
N LYS A 142 37.37 15.43 -7.34
CA LYS A 142 38.49 16.12 -6.71
C LYS A 142 39.82 15.83 -7.43
N ASN A 143 40.10 14.56 -7.70
CA ASN A 143 41.32 14.16 -8.42
C ASN A 143 41.40 14.79 -9.82
N LEU A 144 40.27 14.88 -10.52
CA LEU A 144 40.20 15.53 -11.84
C LEU A 144 40.42 17.04 -11.76
N VAL A 145 39.86 17.70 -10.75
CA VAL A 145 40.10 19.12 -10.50
C VAL A 145 41.57 19.38 -10.15
N ASP A 146 42.18 18.56 -9.29
CA ASP A 146 43.59 18.69 -8.91
C ASP A 146 44.51 18.46 -10.13
N TRP A 147 44.19 17.47 -10.97
CA TRP A 147 44.89 17.23 -12.24
C TRP A 147 44.77 18.43 -13.19
N PHE A 148 43.56 19.00 -13.31
CA PHE A 148 43.32 20.16 -14.16
C PHE A 148 44.10 21.39 -13.67
N LYS A 149 44.04 21.69 -12.37
CA LYS A 149 44.82 22.77 -11.76
C LYS A 149 46.32 22.64 -12.01
N LYS A 150 46.85 21.42 -11.83
CA LYS A 150 48.28 21.14 -12.04
C LYS A 150 48.71 21.32 -13.50
N ASN A 151 47.90 20.87 -14.44
CA ASN A 151 48.23 20.95 -15.88
C ASN A 151 48.22 22.38 -16.42
N TYR A 152 47.32 23.22 -15.91
CA TYR A 152 47.18 24.60 -16.36
C TYR A 152 47.81 25.61 -15.40
N ASN A 153 48.62 25.14 -14.44
CA ASN A 153 49.32 25.95 -13.43
C ASN A 153 48.40 26.98 -12.73
N ILE A 154 47.21 26.54 -12.33
CA ILE A 154 46.19 27.38 -11.72
C ILE A 154 46.47 27.53 -10.23
N ASP A 155 46.37 28.75 -9.73
CA ASP A 155 46.51 29.04 -8.30
C ASP A 155 45.44 28.33 -7.45
N ASP A 156 45.81 27.96 -6.23
CA ASP A 156 44.93 27.35 -5.25
C ASP A 156 43.77 28.28 -4.84
N SER A 157 43.96 29.60 -5.01
CA SER A 157 42.92 30.61 -4.80
C SER A 157 41.71 30.49 -5.75
N VAL A 158 41.87 29.83 -6.90
CA VAL A 158 40.78 29.65 -7.88
C VAL A 158 39.93 28.42 -7.51
N THR A 159 38.63 28.63 -7.39
CA THR A 159 37.67 27.55 -7.12
C THR A 159 37.13 26.97 -8.42
N ILE A 160 37.45 25.70 -8.69
CA ILE A 160 37.01 24.95 -9.87
C ILE A 160 36.09 23.82 -9.42
N ILE A 161 35.02 23.61 -10.17
CA ILE A 161 34.12 22.46 -9.99
C ILE A 161 34.09 21.61 -11.27
N PHE A 162 34.03 20.30 -11.10
CA PHE A 162 33.76 19.36 -12.17
C PHE A 162 32.29 18.95 -12.09
N HIS A 163 31.51 19.24 -13.14
CA HIS A 163 30.06 19.13 -13.08
C HIS A 163 29.49 18.46 -14.33
N LYS A 164 28.39 17.73 -14.16
CA LYS A 164 27.62 17.18 -15.28
C LYS A 164 27.01 18.33 -16.08
N THR A 165 27.16 18.30 -17.39
CA THR A 165 26.68 19.35 -18.30
C THR A 165 25.70 18.80 -19.33
N SER A 166 24.85 19.69 -19.80
CA SER A 166 24.05 19.50 -21.01
C SER A 166 24.91 19.66 -22.27
N GLU A 167 24.48 19.00 -23.35
CA GLU A 167 25.20 18.99 -24.64
C GLU A 167 25.34 20.38 -25.24
N ASN A 168 24.33 21.24 -25.03
CA ASN A 168 24.25 22.58 -25.61
C ASN A 168 25.17 23.62 -24.96
N LEU A 169 25.76 23.32 -23.80
CA LEU A 169 26.72 24.18 -23.09
C LEU A 169 28.12 24.05 -23.70
N LYS A 170 28.78 25.19 -23.94
CA LYS A 170 30.10 25.31 -24.57
C LYS A 170 31.08 26.02 -23.64
N VAL A 171 32.36 25.92 -23.98
CA VAL A 171 33.44 26.68 -23.31
C VAL A 171 33.21 28.18 -23.49
N GLY A 172 33.47 28.94 -22.43
CA GLY A 172 33.25 30.38 -22.33
C GLY A 172 31.83 30.77 -21.89
N ASP A 173 30.90 29.83 -21.79
CA ASP A 173 29.54 30.12 -21.33
C ASP A 173 29.44 30.28 -19.81
N VAL A 174 28.48 31.08 -19.37
CA VAL A 174 28.05 31.07 -17.97
C VAL A 174 27.12 29.87 -17.73
N ALA A 175 27.54 28.95 -16.88
CA ALA A 175 26.78 27.75 -16.53
C ALA A 175 25.79 28.03 -15.40
N VAL A 176 24.56 27.55 -15.56
CA VAL A 176 23.51 27.64 -14.55
C VAL A 176 23.06 26.22 -14.18
N ASN A 177 22.80 25.96 -12.90
CA ASN A 177 22.36 24.65 -12.44
C ASN A 177 20.85 24.48 -12.62
N VAL A 178 20.45 23.68 -13.61
CA VAL A 178 19.06 23.29 -13.86
C VAL A 178 18.93 21.82 -13.47
N ASP A 179 18.20 21.54 -12.39
CA ASP A 179 17.91 20.19 -11.90
C ASP A 179 19.15 19.29 -11.71
N GLY A 180 20.28 19.86 -11.27
CA GLY A 180 21.52 19.14 -11.05
C GLY A 180 22.40 19.02 -12.30
N ILE A 181 22.10 19.74 -13.38
CA ILE A 181 22.86 19.74 -14.63
C ILE A 181 23.28 21.18 -14.97
N ALA A 182 24.55 21.36 -15.35
CA ALA A 182 25.04 22.63 -15.88
C ALA A 182 24.43 22.87 -17.27
N SER A 183 23.67 23.95 -17.42
CA SER A 183 22.99 24.27 -18.67
C SER A 183 22.98 25.75 -19.02
N ARG A 184 22.66 25.99 -20.29
CA ARG A 184 22.38 27.32 -20.82
C ARG A 184 20.92 27.68 -20.53
N PHE A 185 20.70 28.55 -19.56
CA PHE A 185 19.35 29.01 -19.25
C PHE A 185 19.30 30.52 -19.00
N ILE A 186 18.17 31.14 -19.36
CA ILE A 186 17.87 32.54 -19.08
C ILE A 186 16.98 32.59 -17.86
N SER A 187 17.54 32.49 -16.66
CA SER A 187 16.75 32.78 -15.45
C SER A 187 17.65 33.02 -14.24
N SER A 188 17.36 34.10 -13.52
CA SER A 188 17.88 34.38 -12.19
C SER A 188 17.38 33.40 -11.12
N ASN A 189 16.41 32.53 -11.44
CA ASN A 189 15.82 31.59 -10.48
C ASN A 189 16.71 30.37 -10.23
N TYR A 190 17.62 30.07 -11.15
CA TYR A 190 18.54 28.95 -11.02
C TYR A 190 19.91 29.43 -10.57
N PRO A 191 20.58 28.71 -9.66
CA PRO A 191 21.86 29.14 -9.14
C PRO A 191 22.94 29.05 -10.24
N VAL A 192 23.66 30.14 -10.44
CA VAL A 192 24.82 30.18 -11.34
C VAL A 192 25.96 29.38 -10.73
N LEU A 193 26.54 28.50 -11.55
CA LEU A 193 27.68 27.67 -11.18
C LEU A 193 29.01 28.37 -11.41
N GLY A 194 29.10 29.19 -12.46
CA GLY A 194 30.32 29.90 -12.85
C GLY A 194 30.52 29.94 -14.37
N ILE A 195 31.77 30.08 -14.81
CA ILE A 195 32.14 30.10 -16.23
C ILE A 195 32.74 28.76 -16.65
N VAL A 196 32.24 28.18 -17.74
CA VAL A 196 32.78 26.95 -18.32
C VAL A 196 34.12 27.24 -18.96
N VAL A 197 35.17 26.57 -18.50
CA VAL A 197 36.54 26.80 -19.00
C VAL A 197 37.07 25.64 -19.83
N ASP A 198 36.57 24.43 -19.60
CA ASP A 198 36.91 23.27 -20.41
C ASP A 198 35.77 22.25 -20.41
N LYS A 199 35.67 21.47 -21.49
CA LYS A 199 34.64 20.45 -21.69
C LYS A 199 35.31 19.16 -22.19
N PRO A 200 35.86 18.33 -21.28
CA PRO A 200 36.57 17.11 -21.65
C PRO A 200 35.65 16.07 -22.31
N THR A 201 34.34 16.12 -22.04
CA THR A 201 33.34 15.24 -22.65
C THR A 201 32.04 15.99 -22.91
N GLU A 202 31.15 15.44 -23.73
CA GLU A 202 29.83 16.05 -23.97
C GLU A 202 28.98 16.18 -22.70
N THR A 203 29.22 15.31 -21.71
CA THR A 203 28.44 15.17 -20.48
C THR A 203 29.07 15.81 -19.25
N TYR A 204 30.34 16.23 -19.28
CA TYR A 204 31.01 16.86 -18.13
C TYR A 204 31.88 18.05 -18.54
N SER A 205 31.94 19.05 -17.65
CA SER A 205 32.70 20.29 -17.86
C SER A 205 33.41 20.75 -16.59
N PHE A 206 34.54 21.42 -16.75
CA PHE A 206 35.21 22.20 -15.72
C PHE A 206 34.65 23.62 -15.71
N ILE A 207 34.26 24.10 -14.53
CA ILE A 207 33.63 25.40 -14.33
C ILE A 207 34.41 26.15 -13.25
N ILE A 208 34.86 27.36 -13.55
CA ILE A 208 35.43 28.27 -12.54
C ILE A 208 34.28 28.97 -11.83
N LYS A 209 34.16 28.74 -10.53
CA LYS A 209 33.15 29.35 -9.67
C LYS A 209 33.60 30.69 -9.11
N ASP A 210 34.88 30.81 -8.77
CA ASP A 210 35.46 32.01 -8.13
C ASP A 210 36.96 32.07 -8.43
N GLY A 211 37.50 33.27 -8.62
CA GLY A 211 38.93 33.51 -8.85
C GLY A 211 39.29 34.08 -10.24
N GLU A 212 40.58 34.38 -10.42
CA GLU A 212 41.12 34.96 -11.66
C GLU A 212 41.12 33.91 -12.79
N LEU A 213 40.57 34.27 -13.93
CA LEU A 213 40.44 33.39 -15.08
C LEU A 213 41.68 33.55 -15.96
N ASN A 214 42.50 32.50 -16.03
CA ASN A 214 43.72 32.50 -16.85
C ASN A 214 43.35 32.51 -18.36
N PRO A 215 43.76 33.54 -19.13
CA PRO A 215 43.47 33.63 -20.57
C PRO A 215 43.99 32.44 -21.38
N GLU A 216 45.04 31.75 -20.92
CA GLU A 216 45.58 30.56 -21.58
C GLU A 216 44.61 29.37 -21.57
N ILE A 217 43.70 29.32 -20.59
CA ILE A 217 42.71 28.25 -20.44
C ILE A 217 41.44 28.61 -21.22
N CYS A 218 40.96 29.82 -21.01
CA CYS A 218 39.76 30.33 -21.66
C CYS A 218 39.86 31.84 -21.75
N ASP A 219 40.08 32.40 -22.95
CA ASP A 219 39.98 33.86 -23.10
C ASP A 219 38.50 34.27 -23.19
N ILE A 220 37.91 34.54 -22.03
CA ILE A 220 36.51 34.96 -21.93
C ILE A 220 36.24 36.26 -22.71
N SER A 221 37.25 37.10 -22.91
CA SER A 221 37.12 38.33 -23.70
C SER A 221 36.81 38.02 -25.16
N GLN A 222 37.37 36.95 -25.70
CA GLN A 222 37.08 36.47 -27.05
C GLN A 222 35.73 35.72 -27.12
N PHE A 223 35.44 34.84 -26.15
CA PHE A 223 34.22 34.02 -26.19
C PHE A 223 32.93 34.82 -25.97
N GLN A 224 33.00 35.90 -25.18
CA GLN A 224 31.86 36.70 -24.75
C GLN A 224 31.91 38.16 -25.23
N ASN A 225 32.91 38.53 -26.03
CA ASN A 225 33.12 39.91 -26.52
C ASN A 225 33.20 40.96 -25.39
N ILE A 226 33.96 40.66 -24.34
CA ILE A 226 34.13 41.52 -23.16
C ILE A 226 35.24 42.54 -23.42
N ILE A 227 34.87 43.76 -23.79
CA ILE A 227 35.82 44.80 -24.19
C ILE A 227 36.11 45.78 -23.04
N LEU A 228 35.07 46.25 -22.34
CA LEU A 228 35.17 47.33 -21.35
C LEU A 228 35.56 46.84 -19.95
N ASP A 229 36.30 47.65 -19.21
CA ASP A 229 36.55 47.40 -17.79
C ASP A 229 35.29 47.69 -16.96
N GLY A 230 35.02 46.83 -15.97
CA GLY A 230 33.84 46.95 -15.11
C GLY A 230 33.23 45.61 -14.71
N ILE A 231 32.01 45.68 -14.19
CA ILE A 231 31.27 44.53 -13.65
C ILE A 231 30.40 43.93 -14.74
N TYR A 232 30.42 42.59 -14.83
CA TYR A 232 29.63 41.82 -15.79
C TYR A 232 28.60 40.95 -15.06
N ILE A 233 27.38 40.97 -15.57
CA ILE A 233 26.22 40.27 -15.03
C ILE A 233 25.69 39.25 -16.04
N LEU A 234 24.92 38.27 -15.56
CA LEU A 234 24.21 37.35 -16.46
C LEU A 234 23.19 38.13 -17.31
N SER A 235 23.23 37.91 -18.62
CA SER A 235 22.32 38.57 -19.57
C SER A 235 20.89 38.08 -19.40
N ASN A 236 19.95 39.02 -19.32
CA ASN A 236 18.51 38.71 -19.31
C ASN A 236 17.97 38.41 -20.72
N LYS A 237 18.75 38.70 -21.77
CA LYS A 237 18.33 38.55 -23.17
C LYS A 237 18.89 37.30 -23.82
N PHE A 238 20.14 36.95 -23.49
CA PHE A 238 20.85 35.84 -24.11
C PHE A 238 21.31 34.84 -23.05
N PRO A 239 20.97 33.55 -23.17
CA PRO A 239 21.33 32.55 -22.18
C PRO A 239 22.84 32.41 -22.11
N SER A 240 23.37 32.30 -20.89
CA SER A 240 24.80 32.10 -20.64
C SER A 240 25.74 33.19 -21.15
N ARG A 241 25.20 34.35 -21.52
CA ARG A 241 25.99 35.51 -21.97
C ARG A 241 26.15 36.52 -20.85
N LEU A 242 27.24 37.27 -20.94
CA LEU A 242 27.55 38.34 -20.00
C LEU A 242 27.15 39.69 -20.60
N ASP A 243 26.43 40.48 -19.81
CA ASP A 243 26.14 41.88 -20.13
C ASP A 243 26.98 42.78 -19.22
N TYR A 244 27.45 43.90 -19.79
CA TYR A 244 28.08 44.97 -19.01
C TYR A 244 27.04 45.62 -18.08
N LEU A 245 27.43 45.87 -16.83
CA LEU A 245 26.58 46.54 -15.86
C LEU A 245 26.62 48.06 -16.07
N ASP A 246 25.71 48.56 -16.90
CA ASP A 246 25.50 50.01 -17.08
C ASP A 246 24.99 50.67 -15.78
N ASN A 247 25.26 51.98 -15.63
CA ASN A 247 24.82 52.75 -14.47
C ASN A 247 23.29 52.88 -14.34
N GLU A 248 22.55 52.65 -15.44
CA GLU A 248 21.09 52.79 -15.48
C GLU A 248 20.33 51.52 -15.09
N ARG A 249 21.00 50.35 -15.04
CA ARG A 249 20.34 49.07 -14.73
C ARG A 249 19.98 48.99 -13.23
N ARG A 250 18.68 48.84 -12.96
CA ARG A 250 18.09 48.66 -11.62
C ARG A 250 17.50 47.26 -11.45
N GLY A 251 17.29 46.85 -10.20
CA GLY A 251 16.72 45.56 -9.83
C GLY A 251 17.73 44.59 -9.21
N THR A 252 17.31 43.34 -9.05
CA THR A 252 18.14 42.23 -8.56
C THR A 252 18.91 41.63 -9.73
N LEU A 253 20.23 41.77 -9.71
CA LEU A 253 21.14 41.35 -10.77
C LEU A 253 22.16 40.37 -10.20
N GLN A 254 22.58 39.40 -11.02
CA GLN A 254 23.59 38.44 -10.62
C GLN A 254 24.92 38.79 -11.31
N GLN A 255 25.85 39.34 -10.53
CA GLN A 255 27.24 39.52 -10.94
C GLN A 255 27.88 38.16 -11.12
N ILE A 256 28.56 38.01 -12.26
CA ILE A 256 29.35 36.82 -12.58
C ILE A 256 30.84 37.11 -12.44
N GLY A 257 31.28 38.31 -12.80
CA GLY A 257 32.69 38.66 -12.70
C GLY A 257 32.97 40.13 -12.98
N LYS A 258 34.26 40.48 -12.91
CA LYS A 258 34.77 41.83 -13.13
C LYS A 258 35.97 41.77 -14.06
N LYS A 259 36.05 42.72 -14.99
CA LYS A 259 37.22 42.94 -15.84
C LYS A 259 38.01 44.15 -15.36
N GLU A 260 39.32 43.99 -15.22
CA GLU A 260 40.30 45.04 -14.94
C GLU A 260 41.51 44.86 -15.87
N GLY A 261 41.58 45.65 -16.94
CA GLY A 261 42.63 45.53 -17.95
C GLY A 261 42.56 44.20 -18.71
N SER A 262 43.62 43.41 -18.64
CA SER A 262 43.68 42.08 -19.28
C SER A 262 43.12 40.95 -18.39
N LYS A 263 42.75 41.25 -17.15
CA LYS A 263 42.35 40.24 -16.16
C LYS A 263 40.83 40.21 -16.02
N PHE A 264 40.28 39.00 -15.98
CA PHE A 264 38.88 38.77 -15.65
C PHE A 264 38.79 37.90 -14.40
N THR A 265 38.12 38.40 -13.36
CA THR A 265 37.92 37.67 -12.11
C THR A 265 36.46 37.24 -12.02
N VAL A 266 36.22 35.94 -11.86
CA VAL A 266 34.89 35.40 -11.58
C VAL A 266 34.58 35.68 -10.11
N GLU A 267 33.47 36.36 -9.85
CA GLU A 267 32.97 36.66 -8.50
C GLU A 267 31.45 36.61 -8.53
N LEU A 268 30.86 35.53 -8.01
CA LEU A 268 29.41 35.35 -8.01
C LEU A 268 28.77 36.14 -6.86
N LYS A 269 28.10 37.27 -7.17
CA LYS A 269 27.44 38.12 -6.18
C LYS A 269 26.04 38.54 -6.63
N ASN A 270 25.09 38.57 -5.71
CA ASN A 270 23.79 39.18 -5.97
C ASN A 270 23.88 40.68 -5.65
N ILE A 271 23.62 41.51 -6.67
CA ILE A 271 23.59 42.96 -6.57
C ILE A 271 22.14 43.42 -6.59
N GLN A 272 21.76 44.26 -5.64
CA GLN A 272 20.48 44.97 -5.66
C GLN A 272 20.74 46.46 -5.89
N ARG A 273 20.21 47.01 -6.98
CA ARG A 273 20.31 48.44 -7.31
C ARG A 273 18.92 49.08 -7.32
N ASN A 274 18.76 50.12 -6.50
CA ASN A 274 17.53 50.92 -6.36
C ASN A 274 17.46 52.04 -7.41
#